data_AF-A0A804NA37-F1
#
_entry.id   AF-A0A804NA37-F1
#
_cell.length_a   1.000
_cell.length_b   1.000
_cell.length_c   1.000
_cell.angle_alpha   90.00
_cell.angle_beta   90.00
_cell.angle_gamma   90.00
#
_symmetry.space_group_name_H-M   'P 1'
#
loop_
_entity.id
_entity.type
_entity.pdbx_description
1 polymer ?
#
loop_
_entity_poly.entity_id
_entity_poly.type
_entity_poly.pdbx_seq_one_letter_code
_entity_poly.pdbx_strand_id
1 'polypeptide(L)'
;MMSGVVPSSLHVLLRAERALRDRDVGEVHIPLSELLSGAPDGPVPAKFVAYQVRKISSGKPQGVLNLSYKLGEVANGYAPAPPPSPPTPSLHRPPRTRLLQ
;
A
#
# COMPACT_ATOMS: atom_id res chain seq x y z
N MET A 1 0.53 -16.29 -21.77
CA MET A 1 -0.17 -16.10 -20.48
C MET A 1 -0.45 -14.61 -20.35
N MET A 2 -1.72 -14.19 -20.38
CA MET A 2 -2.09 -12.79 -20.20
C MET A 2 -1.91 -12.45 -18.73
N SER A 3 -0.88 -11.66 -18.40
CA SER A 3 -0.77 -11.07 -17.07
C SER A 3 -1.99 -10.18 -16.88
N GLY A 4 -3.00 -10.66 -16.15
CA GLY A 4 -4.21 -9.89 -15.90
C GLY A 4 -3.85 -8.71 -15.01
N VAL A 5 -3.71 -7.53 -15.60
CA VAL A 5 -3.57 -6.29 -14.82
C VAL A 5 -4.92 -6.03 -14.18
N VAL A 6 -5.03 -6.35 -12.89
CA VAL A 6 -6.19 -5.95 -12.08
C VAL A 6 -6.13 -4.43 -11.93
N PRO A 7 -7.18 -3.69 -12.32
CA PRO A 7 -7.20 -2.25 -12.14
C PRO A 7 -7.17 -1.94 -10.64
N SER A 8 -6.14 -1.21 -10.22
CA SER A 8 -5.95 -0.76 -8.84
C SER A 8 -6.19 0.73 -8.75
N SER A 9 -6.73 1.20 -7.62
CA SER A 9 -7.01 2.61 -7.38
C SER A 9 -6.67 3.01 -5.95
N LEU A 10 -6.23 4.25 -5.77
CA LEU A 10 -6.24 4.94 -4.49
C LEU A 10 -7.67 5.41 -4.20
N HIS A 11 -8.28 4.87 -3.15
CA HIS A 11 -9.60 5.28 -2.67
C HIS A 11 -9.44 6.28 -1.54
N VAL A 12 -9.95 7.49 -1.74
CA VAL A 12 -9.92 8.57 -0.74
C VAL A 12 -11.33 8.80 -0.23
N LEU A 13 -11.56 8.48 1.04
CA LEU A 13 -12.81 8.78 1.74
C LEU A 13 -12.69 10.16 2.40
N LEU A 14 -13.68 11.02 2.17
CA LEU A 14 -13.76 12.34 2.78
C LEU A 14 -14.77 12.31 3.92
N ARG A 15 -14.32 12.62 5.14
CA ARG A 15 -15.15 12.69 6.33
C ARG A 15 -15.16 14.12 6.88
N ALA A 16 -16.34 14.60 7.27
CA ALA A 16 -16.49 15.88 7.94
C ALA A 16 -16.72 15.64 9.43
N GLU A 17 -15.79 16.12 10.26
CA GLU A 17 -15.91 16.11 11.70
C GLU A 17 -16.75 17.30 12.18
N ARG A 18 -17.78 17.04 12.99
CA ARG A 18 -18.74 18.08 13.41
C ARG A 18 -19.21 17.83 14.83
N ALA A 19 -19.63 18.91 15.50
CA ALA A 19 -20.13 18.87 16.88
C ALA A 19 -21.29 17.88 17.10
N LEU A 20 -22.16 17.68 16.11
CA LEU A 20 -23.35 16.83 16.19
C LEU A 20 -23.28 15.63 15.25
N ARG A 21 -22.18 14.88 15.33
CA ARG A 21 -21.87 13.65 14.57
C ARG A 21 -21.07 13.90 13.30
N ASP A 22 -20.01 13.13 13.15
CA ASP A 22 -19.25 13.05 11.91
C ASP A 22 -20.05 12.37 10.82
N ARG A 23 -19.71 12.67 9.58
CA ARG A 23 -20.26 11.95 8.43
C ARG A 23 -19.26 11.86 7.30
N ASP A 24 -19.32 10.76 6.57
CA ASP A 24 -18.63 10.65 5.29
C ASP A 24 -19.40 11.49 4.25
N VAL A 25 -18.71 12.43 3.62
CA VAL A 25 -19.29 13.43 2.72
C VAL A 25 -19.09 13.10 1.25
N GLY A 26 -18.16 12.21 0.93
CA GLY A 26 -17.89 11.76 -0.42
C GLY A 26 -16.64 10.92 -0.53
N GLU A 27 -16.36 10.48 -1.74
CA GLU A 27 -15.21 9.66 -2.06
C GLU A 27 -14.61 10.02 -3.43
N VAL A 28 -13.33 9.68 -3.60
CA VAL A 28 -12.61 9.79 -4.86
C VAL A 28 -11.90 8.45 -5.12
N HIS A 29 -12.03 7.94 -6.34
CA HIS A 29 -11.24 6.81 -6.82
C HIS A 29 -10.26 7.30 -7.87
N ILE A 30 -8.97 7.11 -7.62
CA ILE A 30 -7.89 7.55 -8.51
C ILE A 30 -7.16 6.31 -9.02
N PRO A 31 -7.15 6.02 -10.34
CA PRO A 31 -6.41 4.89 -10.88
C PRO A 31 -4.92 4.96 -10.51
N LEU A 32 -4.34 3.87 -10.01
CA LEU A 32 -2.90 3.84 -9.72
C LEU A 32 -2.07 4.03 -11.00
N SER A 33 -2.58 3.58 -12.15
CA SER A 33 -1.94 3.86 -13.46
C SER A 33 -1.80 5.35 -13.73
N GLU A 34 -2.76 6.17 -13.33
CA GLU A 34 -2.68 7.63 -13.45
C GLU A 34 -1.67 8.22 -12.47
N LEU A 35 -1.68 7.73 -11.22
CA LEU A 35 -0.76 8.21 -10.19
C LEU A 35 0.69 7.91 -10.55
N LEU A 36 0.95 6.70 -11.04
CA LEU A 36 2.26 6.17 -11.43
C LEU A 36 2.66 6.53 -12.86
N SER A 37 1.77 7.14 -13.65
CA SER A 37 2.11 7.61 -15.00
C SER A 37 3.14 8.73 -14.93
N GLY A 38 4.26 8.53 -15.63
CA GLY A 38 5.33 9.53 -15.68
C GLY A 38 6.10 9.66 -14.37
N ALA A 39 6.45 8.56 -13.71
CA ALA A 39 7.52 8.54 -12.72
C ALA A 39 8.88 8.49 -13.46
N PRO A 40 9.59 9.63 -13.66
CA PRO A 40 10.91 9.61 -14.27
C PRO A 40 11.97 9.10 -13.28
N ASP A 41 13.11 8.66 -13.81
CA ASP A 41 14.28 8.14 -13.08
C ASP A 41 15.05 9.20 -12.25
N GLY A 42 14.38 10.25 -11.77
CA GLY A 42 15.02 11.37 -11.09
C GLY A 42 14.06 12.19 -10.23
N PRO A 43 14.56 13.28 -9.60
CA PRO A 43 13.78 14.11 -8.69
C PRO A 43 12.51 14.65 -9.36
N VAL A 44 11.35 14.08 -9.03
CA VAL A 44 10.08 14.46 -9.64
C VAL A 44 9.52 15.69 -8.91
N PRO A 45 9.15 16.77 -9.64
CA PRO A 45 8.37 17.84 -9.04
C PRO A 45 7.04 17.30 -8.51
N ALA A 46 6.43 17.99 -7.54
CA ALA A 46 5.10 17.60 -7.09
C ALA A 46 4.10 17.73 -8.25
N LYS A 47 3.29 16.68 -8.46
CA LYS A 47 2.18 16.71 -9.40
C LYS A 47 0.95 17.27 -8.69
N PHE A 48 0.33 18.27 -9.29
CA PHE A 48 -0.89 18.92 -8.80
C PHE A 48 -2.08 18.43 -9.62
N VAL A 49 -3.10 17.93 -8.95
CA VAL A 49 -4.27 17.29 -9.59
C VAL A 49 -5.56 17.67 -8.86
N ALA A 50 -6.66 17.60 -9.61
CA ALA A 50 -7.99 17.88 -9.13
C ALA A 50 -8.91 16.72 -9.53
N TYR A 51 -9.58 16.11 -8.56
CA TYR A 51 -10.48 14.98 -8.80
C TYR A 51 -11.90 15.29 -8.36
N GLN A 52 -12.86 14.82 -9.15
CA GLN A 52 -14.28 14.93 -8.82
C GLN A 52 -14.61 14.05 -7.60
N VAL A 53 -15.02 14.69 -6.51
CA VAL A 53 -15.63 14.01 -5.36
C VAL A 53 -17.01 13.51 -5.76
N ARG A 54 -17.33 12.26 -5.42
CA ARG A 54 -18.64 11.66 -5.64
C ARG A 54 -19.32 11.33 -4.32
N LYS A 55 -20.65 11.39 -4.30
CA LYS A 55 -21.47 10.89 -3.20
C LYS A 55 -21.30 9.39 -3.06
N ILE A 56 -20.97 8.92 -1.86
CA ILE A 56 -20.86 7.48 -1.55
C ILE A 56 -22.17 6.74 -1.87
N SER A 57 -23.32 7.34 -1.58
CA SER A 57 -24.62 6.67 -1.76
C SER A 57 -25.14 6.61 -3.20
N SER A 58 -24.69 7.49 -4.09
CA SER A 58 -25.30 7.65 -5.43
C SER A 58 -24.30 7.78 -6.57
N GLY A 59 -23.01 7.88 -6.28
CA GLY A 59 -21.96 8.17 -7.26
C GLY A 59 -22.06 9.55 -7.91
N LYS A 60 -23.04 10.38 -7.54
CA LYS A 60 -23.24 11.71 -8.15
C LYS A 60 -22.10 12.66 -7.76
N PRO A 61 -21.61 13.50 -8.70
CA PRO A 61 -20.64 14.56 -8.39
C PRO A 61 -21.08 15.46 -7.23
N GLN A 62 -20.17 15.76 -6.28
CA GLN A 62 -20.42 16.63 -5.12
C GLN A 62 -19.18 17.43 -4.69
N GLY A 63 -18.44 17.99 -5.65
CA GLY A 63 -17.30 18.88 -5.39
C GLY A 63 -15.97 18.33 -5.91
N VAL A 64 -14.87 18.98 -5.55
CA VAL A 64 -13.54 18.69 -6.10
C VAL A 64 -12.53 18.55 -4.98
N LEU A 65 -11.68 17.52 -5.06
CA LEU A 65 -10.53 17.32 -4.20
C LEU A 65 -9.27 17.75 -4.96
N ASN A 66 -8.67 18.85 -4.53
CA ASN A 66 -7.35 19.28 -5.00
C ASN A 66 -6.29 18.65 -4.10
N LEU A 67 -5.34 17.93 -4.70
CA LEU A 67 -4.23 17.34 -3.96
C LEU A 67 -2.94 17.47 -4.77
N SER A 68 -1.82 17.41 -4.06
CA SER A 68 -0.50 17.32 -4.67
C SER A 68 0.24 16.12 -4.12
N TYR A 69 1.06 15.48 -4.95
CA TYR A 69 1.81 14.30 -4.55
C TYR A 69 3.18 14.23 -5.23
N LYS A 70 4.10 13.51 -4.59
CA LYS A 70 5.40 13.12 -5.15
C LYS A 70 5.54 11.61 -4.99
N LEU A 71 6.07 10.96 -6.02
CA LEU A 71 6.45 9.56 -5.93
C LEU A 71 7.93 9.49 -5.57
N GLY A 72 8.24 8.73 -4.51
CA GLY A 72 9.62 8.42 -4.14
C GLY A 72 10.15 7.22 -4.92
N GLU A 73 11.35 6.79 -4.56
CA GLU A 73 11.94 5.57 -5.09
C GLU A 73 11.01 4.37 -4.85
N VAL A 74 10.91 3.50 -5.85
CA VAL A 74 10.21 2.22 -5.68
C VAL A 74 11.01 1.39 -4.70
N ALA A 75 10.49 1.23 -3.49
CA ALA A 75 11.03 0.26 -2.56
C ALA A 75 10.84 -1.13 -3.19
N ASN A 76 11.92 -1.67 -3.79
CA ASN A 76 12.03 -3.09 -4.12
C ASN A 76 12.13 -3.88 -2.80
N GLY A 77 11.10 -3.78 -1.97
CA GLY A 77 11.01 -4.33 -0.62
C GLY A 77 10.66 -5.80 -0.58
N TYR A 78 10.44 -6.43 -1.75
CA TYR A 78 10.67 -7.87 -1.88
C TYR A 78 12.18 -8.11 -1.93
N ALA A 79 12.87 -7.81 -0.82
CA ALA A 79 14.12 -8.50 -0.56
C ALA A 79 13.79 -9.99 -0.64
N PRO A 80 14.45 -10.77 -1.51
CA PRO A 80 14.20 -12.20 -1.58
C PRO A 80 14.32 -12.73 -0.16
N ALA A 81 13.29 -13.47 0.28
CA ALA A 81 13.29 -14.08 1.61
C ALA A 81 14.66 -14.72 1.81
N PRO A 82 15.36 -14.45 2.93
CA PRO A 82 16.67 -15.02 3.15
C PRO A 82 16.56 -16.53 2.95
N PRO A 83 17.52 -17.14 2.24
CA PRO A 83 17.44 -18.57 1.92
C PRO A 83 17.19 -19.35 3.21
N PRO A 84 16.35 -20.41 3.16
CA PRO A 84 16.05 -21.20 4.34
C PRO A 84 17.35 -21.61 5.02
N SER A 85 17.51 -21.21 6.28
CA SER A 85 18.69 -21.52 7.06
C SER A 85 18.94 -23.03 6.99
N PRO A 86 20.16 -23.49 6.66
CA PRO A 86 20.44 -24.91 6.57
C PRO A 86 20.05 -25.60 7.88
N PRO A 87 19.48 -26.82 7.83
CA PRO A 87 19.05 -27.53 9.01
C PRO A 87 20.24 -27.64 9.96
N THR A 88 20.16 -26.95 11.10
CA THR A 88 21.13 -27.08 12.19
C THR A 88 21.25 -28.56 12.51
N PRO A 89 22.45 -29.17 12.38
CA PRO A 89 22.64 -30.55 12.78
C PRO A 89 22.24 -30.64 14.25
N SER A 90 21.18 -31.39 14.53
CA SER A 90 20.79 -31.73 15.89
C SER A 90 22.00 -32.39 16.53
N LEU A 91 22.71 -31.63 17.37
CA LEU A 91 23.87 -32.12 18.08
C LEU A 91 23.39 -33.31 18.91
N HIS A 92 23.74 -34.50 18.45
CA HIS A 92 23.36 -35.75 19.06
C HIS A 92 23.93 -35.74 20.48
N ARG A 93 23.08 -35.42 21.46
CA ARG A 93 23.48 -35.35 22.86
C ARG A 93 23.81 -36.78 23.29
N PRO A 94 25.09 -37.10 23.60
CA PRO A 94 25.42 -38.46 23.99
C PRO A 94 24.71 -38.80 25.31
N PRO A 95 24.26 -40.04 25.47
CA PRO A 95 23.57 -40.49 26.68
C PRO A 95 24.49 -40.31 27.88
N ARG A 96 23.94 -39.69 28.92
CA ARG A 96 24.63 -39.40 30.17
C ARG A 96 24.83 -40.71 30.92
N THR A 97 26.03 -41.30 30.82
CA THR A 97 26.39 -42.48 31.60
C THR A 97 26.34 -42.14 33.09
N ARG A 98 25.40 -42.74 33.82
CA ARG A 98 25.38 -42.67 35.29
C ARG A 98 26.49 -43.57 35.81
N LEU A 99 27.54 -42.96 36.36
CA LEU A 99 28.50 -43.66 37.22
C LEU A 99 27.76 -44.12 38.47
N LEU A 100 27.66 -45.44 38.64
CA LEU A 100 27.22 -46.07 39.87
C LEU A 100 28.34 -45.91 40.90
N GLN A 101 28.03 -45.22 42.00
CA GLN A 101 28.79 -45.32 43.25
C GLN A 101 28.22 -46.46 44.09
#